data_AF-A0A6A4GSZ5-F1
#
_entry.id   AF-A0A6A4GSZ5-F1
#
_cell.length_a   1.000
_cell.length_b   1.000
_cell.length_c   1.000
_cell.angle_alpha   90.00
_cell.angle_beta   90.00
_cell.angle_gamma   90.00
#
_symmetry.space_group_name_H-M   'P 1'
#
loop_
_entity.id
_entity.type
_entity.pdbx_description
1 polymer ?
#
loop_
_entity_poly.entity_id
_entity_poly.type
_entity_poly.pdbx_seq_one_letter_code
_entity_poly.pdbx_strand_id
1 'polypeptide(L)' 'FNLKDASTPSKKSPSTNHPLHCPLCNTTQPAIWKYNLWAHILREHPSANVDLYKHMFSVSNNERILLKGVYCTKR' A
#
# COMPACT_ATOMS: atom_id res chain seq x y z
N PHE A 1 11.62 0.44 -14.39
CA PHE A 1 11.07 0.64 -13.04
C PHE A 1 10.61 -0.70 -12.50
N ASN A 2 11.36 -1.30 -11.57
CA ASN A 2 10.93 -2.53 -10.89
C ASN A 2 10.15 -2.12 -9.64
N LEU A 3 8.84 -2.38 -9.62
CA LEU A 3 7.92 -1.97 -8.53
C LEU A 3 8.15 -2.71 -7.20
N LYS A 4 9.08 -3.67 -7.16
CA LYS A 4 9.19 -4.69 -6.10
C LYS A 4 10.02 -4.25 -4.88
N ASP A 5 10.81 -3.19 -4.99
CA ASP A 5 11.83 -2.85 -3.99
C ASP A 5 11.26 -2.32 -2.65
N ALA A 6 9.98 -1.96 -2.60
CA ALA A 6 9.33 -1.42 -1.40
C ALA A 6 8.43 -2.41 -0.65
N SER A 7 8.35 -3.68 -1.06
CA SER A 7 7.46 -4.65 -0.39
C SER A 7 7.90 -5.08 1.01
N THR A 8 9.15 -4.81 1.40
CA THR A 8 9.69 -5.19 2.72
C THR A 8 10.05 -3.96 3.56
N PRO A 9 9.37 -3.72 4.71
CA PRO A 9 9.69 -2.61 5.58
C PRO A 9 11.05 -2.85 6.28
N SER A 10 11.92 -1.85 6.26
CA SER A 10 13.24 -1.89 6.91
C SER A 10 13.47 -0.65 7.78
N LYS A 11 14.51 -0.68 8.64
CA LYS A 11 14.86 0.49 9.47
C LYS A 11 15.19 1.74 8.64
N LYS A 12 15.75 1.57 7.44
CA LYS A 12 16.09 2.66 6.52
C LYS A 12 14.89 3.11 5.67
N SER A 13 13.98 2.18 5.38
CA SER A 13 12.77 2.42 4.58
C SER A 13 11.58 1.71 5.23
N PRO A 14 10.96 2.32 6.26
CA PRO A 14 9.94 1.66 7.07
C PRO A 14 8.57 1.59 6.37
N SER A 15 8.32 2.47 5.39
CA SER A 15 7.10 2.52 4.60
C SER A 15 7.17 1.57 3.42
N THR A 16 6.13 0.76 3.26
CA THR A 16 5.91 -0.11 2.09
C THR A 16 4.98 0.53 1.07
N ASN A 17 4.76 1.86 1.17
CA ASN A 17 3.92 2.57 0.22
C ASN A 17 4.58 2.61 -1.16
N HIS A 18 4.04 1.82 -2.08
CA HIS A 18 4.46 1.77 -3.48
C HIS A 18 3.27 1.87 -4.42
N PRO A 19 3.48 2.32 -5.66
CA PRO A 19 2.50 2.16 -6.72
C PRO A 19 2.13 0.68 -6.91
N LEU A 20 0.86 0.42 -7.18
CA LEU A 20 0.26 -0.89 -7.45
C LEU A 20 -0.71 -0.76 -8.62
N HIS A 21 -0.84 -1.81 -9.43
CA HIS A 21 -1.98 -1.90 -10.34
C HIS A 21 -3.21 -2.40 -9.58
N CYS A 22 -4.36 -1.76 -9.81
CA CYS A 22 -5.62 -2.30 -9.29
C CYS A 22 -5.97 -3.58 -10.06
N PRO A 23 -6.25 -4.70 -9.38
CA PRO A 23 -6.58 -5.97 -10.03
C PRO A 23 -7.94 -5.98 -10.74
N LEU A 24 -8.79 -4.97 -10.45
CA LEU A 24 -10.11 -4.81 -11.04
C LEU A 24 -10.14 -3.80 -12.20
N CYS A 25 -9.09 -2.98 -12.33
CA CYS A 25 -8.94 -2.04 -13.43
C CYS A 25 -8.33 -2.71 -14.66
N ASN A 26 -8.54 -2.11 -15.83
CA ASN A 26 -7.76 -2.48 -17.01
C ASN A 26 -6.27 -2.15 -16.81
N THR A 27 -5.39 -2.85 -17.54
CA THR A 27 -3.92 -2.68 -17.45
C THR A 27 -3.41 -1.34 -17.93
N THR A 28 -4.27 -0.54 -18.58
CA THR A 28 -3.94 0.78 -19.12
C THR A 28 -4.16 1.89 -18.07
N GLN A 29 -4.86 1.60 -16.97
CA GLN A 29 -5.09 2.58 -15.92
C GLN A 29 -3.81 2.92 -15.15
N PRO A 30 -3.69 4.17 -14.66
CA PRO A 30 -2.55 4.60 -13.86
C PRO A 30 -2.41 3.78 -12.57
N ALA A 31 -1.18 3.67 -12.08
CA ALA A 31 -0.90 2.97 -10.83
C ALA A 31 -1.48 3.73 -9.61
N ILE A 32 -1.93 2.97 -8.62
CA ILE A 32 -2.52 3.45 -7.37
C ILE A 32 -1.56 3.16 -6.23
N TRP A 33 -1.30 4.15 -5.39
CA TRP A 33 -0.47 3.94 -4.21
C TRP A 33 -1.11 2.94 -3.25
N LYS A 34 -0.31 2.05 -2.65
CA LYS A 34 -0.75 1.00 -1.72
C LYS A 34 -1.79 1.47 -0.72
N TYR A 35 -1.50 2.56 -0.01
CA TYR A 35 -2.40 3.07 1.03
C TYR A 35 -3.72 3.64 0.50
N ASN A 36 -3.79 3.96 -0.80
CA ASN A 36 -4.98 4.50 -1.46
C ASN A 36 -5.81 3.41 -2.15
N LEU A 37 -5.31 2.17 -2.28
CA LEU A 37 -5.98 1.11 -3.01
C LEU A 37 -7.34 0.73 -2.41
N TRP A 38 -7.48 0.75 -1.08
CA TRP A 38 -8.76 0.50 -0.41
C TRP A 38 -9.84 1.51 -0.82
N ALA A 39 -9.51 2.80 -0.75
CA ALA A 39 -10.44 3.88 -1.11
C ALA A 39 -10.76 3.85 -2.61
N HIS A 40 -9.78 3.53 -3.45
CA HIS A 40 -9.99 3.33 -4.88
C HIS A 40 -11.00 2.21 -5.17
N ILE A 41 -10.84 1.03 -4.56
CA ILE A 41 -11.74 -0.11 -4.78
C ILE A 41 -13.17 0.25 -4.35
N LEU A 42 -13.35 0.87 -3.18
CA LEU A 42 -14.68 1.26 -2.72
C LEU A 42 -15.37 2.29 -3.62
N ARG A 43 -14.60 3.19 -4.23
CA ARG A 43 -15.15 4.28 -5.06
C ARG A 43 -15.40 3.86 -6.50
N GLU A 44 -14.43 3.18 -7.12
CA GLU A 44 -14.45 2.84 -8.54
C GLU A 44 -15.03 1.43 -8.81
N HIS A 45 -15.03 0.56 -7.79
CA HIS A 45 -15.52 -0.82 -7.88
C HIS A 45 -16.49 -1.14 -6.73
N PRO A 46 -17.60 -0.41 -6.57
CA PRO A 46 -18.50 -0.52 -5.41
C PRO A 46 -19.15 -1.91 -5.25
N SER A 47 -19.29 -2.67 -6.35
CA SER A 47 -19.82 -4.03 -6.32
C SER A 47 -18.78 -5.10 -5.96
N ALA A 48 -17.50 -4.75 -5.86
CA ALA A 48 -16.44 -5.69 -5.54
C ALA A 48 -16.25 -5.84 -4.03
N ASN A 49 -15.97 -7.07 -3.58
CA ASN A 49 -15.64 -7.32 -2.17
C ASN A 49 -14.20 -6.86 -1.87
N VAL A 50 -14.05 -5.70 -1.23
CA VAL A 50 -12.75 -5.09 -0.91
C VAL A 50 -11.88 -5.94 0.02
N ASP A 51 -12.48 -6.79 0.88
CA ASP A 51 -11.74 -7.61 1.84
C ASP A 51 -10.84 -8.65 1.15
N LEU A 52 -11.19 -9.08 -0.08
CA LEU A 52 -10.35 -9.98 -0.88
C LEU A 52 -8.97 -9.36 -1.20
N TYR A 53 -8.91 -8.03 -1.27
CA TYR A 53 -7.70 -7.28 -1.61
C TYR A 53 -6.97 -6.72 -0.40
N LYS A 54 -7.43 -7.04 0.82
CA LYS A 54 -6.87 -6.53 2.08
C LYS A 54 -5.37 -6.74 2.21
N HIS A 55 -4.87 -7.89 1.76
CA HIS A 55 -3.44 -8.20 1.77
C HIS A 55 -2.60 -7.23 0.93
N MET A 56 -3.18 -6.61 -0.11
CA MET A 56 -2.47 -5.68 -1.00
C MET A 56 -2.26 -4.31 -0.36
N PHE A 57 -3.19 -3.83 0.46
CA PHE A 57 -3.14 -2.48 1.07
C PHE A 57 -2.92 -2.46 2.58
N SER A 58 -2.85 -3.63 3.23
CA SER A 58 -2.63 -3.70 4.68
C SER A 58 -1.26 -3.17 5.07
N VAL A 59 -1.27 -2.36 6.13
CA VAL A 59 -0.05 -1.88 6.80
C VAL A 59 0.36 -2.93 7.83
N SER A 60 1.57 -3.47 7.71
CA SER A 60 2.06 -4.50 8.63
C SER A 60 2.36 -3.92 10.01
N ASN A 61 2.32 -4.75 11.05
CA ASN A 61 2.64 -4.29 12.40
C ASN A 61 4.10 -3.80 12.51
N ASN A 62 5.03 -4.47 11.80
CA ASN A 62 6.43 -4.06 11.73
C ASN A 62 6.60 -2.68 11.10
N GLU A 63 5.94 -2.43 9.96
CA GLU A 63 5.93 -1.11 9.31
C GLU A 63 5.41 -0.02 10.26
N ARG A 64 4.33 -0.29 11.00
CA ARG A 64 3.78 0.64 12.00
C ARG A 64 4.78 0.92 13.12
N ILE A 65 5.44 -0.11 13.66
CA ILE A 65 6.44 0.03 14.72
C ILE A 65 7.62 0.87 14.23
N LEU A 66 8.13 0.57 13.03
CA LEU A 66 9.28 1.28 12.46
C LEU A 66 8.94 2.74 12.12
N LEU A 67 7.76 3.00 11.55
CA LEU A 67 7.27 4.36 11.29
C LEU A 67 7.14 5.17 12.59
N LYS A 68 6.58 4.58 13.65
CA LYS A 68 6.51 5.21 14.98
C LYS A 68 7.91 5.52 15.52
N GLY A 69 8.85 4.58 15.36
CA GLY A 69 10.26 4.77 15.74
C GLY A 69 10.89 5.98 15.06
N VAL A 70 10.72 6.13 13.74
CA VAL A 70 11.24 7.29 12.99
C VAL A 70 10.59 8.60 13.42
N TYR A 71 9.28 8.60 13.71
CA TYR A 71 8.61 9.81 14.20
C TYR A 71 9.14 10.24 15.58
N CYS A 72 9.31 9.27 16.50
CA CYS A 72 9.79 9.55 17.86
C CYS A 72 11.27 9.98 17.90
N THR A 73 12.12 9.51 16.99
CA THR A 73 13.55 9.89 16.94
C THR A 73 13.82 11.22 16.27
N LYS A 74 12.86 11.78 15.51
CA LYS A 74 12.97 13.11 14.91
C LYS A 74 12.50 14.25 15.83
N ARG A 75 12.35 13.98 17.13
CA ARG A 75 11.85 14.92 18.14
C ARG A 75 12.92 15.25 19.16
#